data_AF-A0A1B9MIK5-F1
#
_entry.id   AF-A0A1B9MIK5-F1
#
_cell.length_a   1.000
_cell.length_b   1.000
_cell.length_c   1.000
_cell.angle_alpha   90.00
_cell.angle_beta   90.00
_cell.angle_gamma   90.00
#
_symmetry.space_group_name_H-M   'P 1'
#
loop_
_entity.id
_entity.type
_entity.pdbx_description
1 polymer ?
#
loop_
_entity_poly.entity_id
_entity_poly.type
_entity_poly.pdbx_seq_one_letter_code
_entity_poly.pdbx_strand_id
1 'polypeptide(L)' 'MNNTFDVQRDHLKLMADLKRLLKPNGTILFSNNKRGFKMDSSGMQNLGLTYQEITNKTLSLDFKRNKQIHCCFIVKHQ' A
#
# COMPACT_ATOMS: atom_id res chain seq x y z
N MET A 1 20.48 -16.68 -0.97
CA MET A 1 19.97 -15.65 -0.05
C MET A 1 20.68 -14.35 -0.39
N ASN A 2 19.99 -13.40 -1.04
CA ASN A 2 20.37 -11.99 -1.24
C ASN A 2 19.29 -11.20 -2.03
N ASN A 3 18.01 -11.49 -1.81
CA ASN A 3 16.98 -10.69 -2.48
C ASN A 3 16.74 -9.44 -1.65
N THR A 4 17.20 -8.30 -2.17
CA THR A 4 16.86 -7.00 -1.63
C THR A 4 15.37 -6.74 -1.86
N PHE A 5 14.74 -6.08 -0.89
CA PHE A 5 13.36 -5.65 -1.02
C PHE A 5 13.29 -4.30 -1.76
N ASP A 6 12.47 -4.21 -2.80
CA ASP A 6 12.05 -2.95 -3.41
C ASP A 6 10.52 -2.84 -3.31
N VAL A 7 10.03 -1.81 -2.62
CA VAL A 7 8.58 -1.66 -2.37
C VAL A 7 7.75 -1.56 -3.66
N GLN A 8 8.27 -0.98 -4.75
CA GLN A 8 7.52 -0.90 -6.00
C GLN A 8 7.42 -2.27 -6.68
N ARG A 9 8.52 -3.03 -6.70
CA ARG A 9 8.54 -4.36 -7.31
C ARG A 9 7.79 -5.40 -6.47
N ASP A 10 7.98 -5.34 -5.15
CA ASP A 10 7.65 -6.45 -4.26
C ASP A 10 6.34 -6.25 -3.49
N HIS A 11 5.67 -5.08 -3.60
CA HIS A 11 4.42 -4.83 -2.87
C HIS A 11 3.32 -5.87 -3.15
N LEU A 12 3.16 -6.36 -4.38
CA LEU A 12 2.14 -7.38 -4.68
C LEU A 12 2.40 -8.69 -3.94
N LYS A 13 3.65 -9.13 -3.86
CA LYS A 13 4.01 -10.32 -3.09
C LYS A 13 3.68 -10.12 -1.61
N LEU A 14 4.03 -8.97 -1.06
CA LEU A 14 3.66 -8.59 0.30
C LEU A 14 2.14 -8.62 0.51
N MET A 15 1.37 -8.08 -0.43
CA MET A 15 -0.11 -8.08 -0.34
C MET A 15 -0.70 -9.49 -0.42
N ALA A 16 -0.14 -10.38 -1.23
CA ALA A 16 -0.56 -11.78 -1.29
C ALA A 16 -0.33 -12.49 0.06
N ASP A 17 0.83 -12.27 0.67
CA ASP A 17 1.17 -12.83 1.99
C ASP A 17 0.26 -12.26 3.09
N LEU A 18 0.03 -10.94 3.07
CA LEU A 18 -0.87 -10.27 4.03
C LEU A 18 -2.33 -10.70 3.86
N LYS A 19 -2.82 -10.90 2.63
CA LYS A 19 -4.18 -11.37 2.38
C LYS A 19 -4.48 -12.69 3.09
N ARG A 20 -3.52 -13.63 3.08
CA ARG A 20 -3.65 -14.92 3.77
C ARG A 20 -3.80 -14.78 5.28
N LEU A 21 -3.24 -13.71 5.86
CA LEU A 21 -3.31 -13.41 7.29
C LEU A 21 -4.51 -12.53 7.65
N LEU A 22 -5.08 -11.81 6.68
CA LEU A 22 -6.17 -10.86 6.87
C LEU A 22 -7.49 -11.60 7.11
N LYS A 23 -8.04 -11.48 8.32
CA LYS A 23 -9.37 -12.01 8.65
C LYS A 23 -10.46 -11.37 7.77
N PRO A 24 -11.64 -12.01 7.62
CA PRO A 24 -12.81 -11.38 7.03
C PRO A 24 -13.09 -10.03 7.69
N ASN A 25 -13.42 -9.02 6.88
CA ASN A 25 -13.61 -7.62 7.30
C ASN A 25 -12.38 -6.92 7.93
N GLY A 26 -11.21 -7.59 7.94
CA GLY A 26 -9.95 -6.99 8.33
C GLY A 26 -9.55 -5.86 7.37
N THR A 27 -8.72 -4.96 7.87
CA THR A 27 -8.19 -3.84 7.08
C THR A 27 -6.67 -3.80 7.21
N ILE A 28 -5.99 -3.64 6.09
CA ILE A 28 -4.55 -3.36 6.04
C ILE A 28 -4.38 -1.86 5.80
N LEU A 29 -3.62 -1.20 6.67
CA LEU A 29 -3.13 0.15 6.43
C LEU A 29 -1.72 0.05 5.85
N PHE A 30 -1.56 0.40 4.58
CA PHE A 30 -0.28 0.32 3.88
C PHE A 30 0.22 1.71 3.52
N SER A 31 1.43 2.05 3.93
CA SER A 31 2.08 3.30 3.59
C SER A 31 3.55 3.09 3.24
N ASN A 32 4.07 3.96 2.39
CA ASN A 32 5.50 4.06 2.09
C ASN A 32 5.82 5.46 1.56
N ASN A 33 7.11 5.76 1.38
CA ASN A 33 7.59 7.07 0.94
C ASN A 33 8.39 7.03 -0.37
N LYS A 34 8.28 5.96 -1.16
CA LYS A 34 8.96 5.89 -2.45
C LYS A 34 8.34 6.92 -3.39
N ARG A 35 9.16 7.84 -3.90
CA ARG A 35 8.72 8.84 -4.89
C ARG A 35 8.19 8.14 -6.12
N GLY A 36 7.00 8.55 -6.57
CA GLY A 36 6.35 7.96 -7.74
C GLY A 36 5.88 6.52 -7.54
N PHE A 37 5.72 6.06 -6.28
CA PHE A 37 5.10 4.76 -6.01
C PHE A 37 3.71 4.68 -6.66
N LYS A 38 3.46 3.55 -7.33
CA LYS A 38 2.17 3.23 -7.93
C LYS A 38 1.72 1.87 -7.44
N MET A 39 0.49 1.81 -6.92
CA MET A 39 -0.16 0.54 -6.64
C MET A 39 -0.46 -0.17 -7.96
N ASP A 40 -0.14 -1.46 -8.05
CA ASP A 40 -0.51 -2.28 -9.19
C ASP A 40 -1.99 -2.66 -9.12
N SER A 41 -2.85 -1.89 -9.81
CA SER A 41 -4.30 -2.08 -9.78
C SER A 41 -4.72 -3.47 -10.28
N SER A 42 -4.12 -3.94 -11.37
CA SER A 42 -4.45 -5.23 -11.97
C SER A 42 -4.02 -6.38 -11.06
N GLY A 43 -2.82 -6.29 -10.48
CA GLY A 43 -2.33 -7.27 -9.53
C GLY A 43 -3.18 -7.35 -8.25
N MET A 44 -3.58 -6.21 -7.70
CA MET A 44 -4.47 -6.16 -6.53
C MET A 44 -5.83 -6.80 -6.82
N GLN A 45 -6.42 -6.52 -7.98
CA GLN A 45 -7.68 -7.13 -8.41
C GLN A 45 -7.54 -8.64 -8.60
N ASN A 46 -6.45 -9.12 -9.20
CA ASN A 46 -6.17 -10.55 -9.35
C ASN A 46 -5.99 -11.24 -7.99
N LEU A 47 -5.45 -10.53 -7.01
CA LEU A 47 -5.39 -10.97 -5.62
C LEU A 47 -6.74 -10.87 -4.91
N GLY A 48 -7.82 -10.39 -5.52
CA GLY A 48 -9.12 -10.17 -4.87
C GLY A 48 -9.02 -9.19 -3.70
N LEU A 49 -8.23 -8.13 -3.87
CA LEU A 49 -8.08 -7.04 -2.91
C LEU A 49 -8.52 -5.73 -3.56
N THR A 50 -9.20 -4.90 -2.78
CA THR A 50 -9.47 -3.51 -3.13
C THR A 50 -8.56 -2.59 -2.33
N TYR A 51 -8.28 -1.41 -2.88
CA TYR A 51 -7.52 -0.39 -2.17
C TYR A 51 -8.11 1.00 -2.38
N GLN A 52 -7.94 1.85 -1.38
CA GLN A 52 -8.33 3.25 -1.40
C GLN A 52 -7.16 4.10 -0.94
N GLU A 53 -6.75 5.08 -1.73
CA GLU A 53 -5.75 6.05 -1.31
C GLU A 53 -6.33 7.04 -0.29
N ILE A 54 -5.59 7.25 0.81
CA ILE A 54 -5.93 8.17 1.90
C ILE A 54 -4.75 9.10 2.25
N THR A 55 -3.76 9.25 1.36
CA THR A 55 -2.58 10.11 1.55
C THR A 55 -2.95 11.50 2.06
N ASN A 56 -3.93 12.17 1.42
CA ASN A 56 -4.37 13.51 1.81
C ASN A 56 -5.00 13.57 3.21
N LYS A 57 -5.59 12.48 3.71
CA LYS A 57 -6.19 12.41 5.04
C LYS A 57 -5.15 12.17 6.14
N THR A 58 -3.95 11.74 5.76
CA THR A 58 -2.86 11.36 6.67
C THR A 58 -1.67 12.31 6.59
N LEU A 59 -1.75 13.38 5.79
CA LEU A 59 -0.73 14.41 5.72
C LEU A 59 -0.91 15.41 6.86
N SER A 60 0.04 15.37 7.80
CA SER A 60 0.08 16.30 8.93
C SER A 60 0.35 17.75 8.50
N LEU A 61 -0.10 18.71 9.31
CA LEU A 61 -0.06 20.14 8.99
C LEU A 61 1.36 20.70 8.85
N ASP A 62 2.27 20.21 9.67
CA ASP A 62 3.72 20.47 9.65
C ASP A 62 4.36 20.09 8.31
N PHE A 63 3.84 19.05 7.65
CA PHE A 63 4.34 18.53 6.39
C PHE A 63 3.59 19.02 5.14
N LYS A 64 2.64 19.97 5.28
CA LYS A 64 1.85 20.51 4.16
C LYS A 64 2.66 21.03 2.97
N ARG A 65 3.86 21.56 3.22
CA ARG A 65 4.76 22.10 2.18
C ARG A 65 5.56 21.01 1.46
N ASN A 66 5.63 19.80 2.00
CA ASN A 66 6.37 18.69 1.43
C ASN A 66 5.43 17.50 1.17
N LYS A 67 4.72 17.55 0.06
CA LYS A 67 3.76 16.51 -0.34
C LYS A 67 4.40 15.18 -0.74
N GLN A 68 5.73 15.10 -0.84
CA GLN A 68 6.44 13.89 -1.27
C GLN A 68 6.90 13.00 -0.10
N ILE A 69 6.32 13.17 1.08
CA ILE A 69 6.78 12.49 2.29
C ILE A 69 6.23 11.07 2.40
N HIS A 70 5.02 10.80 1.89
CA HIS A 70 4.44 9.46 1.90
C HIS A 70 3.25 9.32 0.96
N CYS A 71 2.88 8.08 0.70
CA CYS A 71 1.57 7.66 0.22
C CYS A 71 0.96 6.70 1.23
N CYS A 72 -0.36 6.68 1.33
CA CYS A 72 -1.07 5.83 2.30
C CYS A 72 -2.35 5.26 1.69
N PHE A 73 -2.59 3.98 1.92
CA PHE A 73 -3.68 3.21 1.35
C PHE A 73 -4.38 2.37 2.42
N ILE A 74 -5.70 2.30 2.33
CA ILE A 74 -6.52 1.31 3.00
C ILE A 74 -6.71 0.16 2.02
N VAL A 75 -6.34 -1.05 2.41
CA VAL A 75 -6.51 -2.27 1.61
C VAL A 75 -7.44 -3.23 2.34
N LYS A 76 -8.37 -3.84 1.61
CA LYS A 76 -9.36 -4.80 2.12
C LYS A 76 -9.55 -5.95 1.15
N HIS A 77 -10.15 -7.04 1.62
CA HIS A 77 -10.73 -8.04 0.71
C HIS A 77 -11.74 -7.37 -0.23
N GLN A 78 -11.78 -7.81 -1.49
CA GLN A 78 -12.84 -7.44 -2.43
C GLN A 78 -14.16 -8.10 -2.05
#